data_AF-A0A9D1ILP2-F1
#
_entry.id   AF-A0A9D1ILP2-F1
#
_cell.length_a   1.000
_cell.length_b   1.000
_cell.length_c   1.000
_cell.angle_alpha   90.00
_cell.angle_beta   90.00
_cell.angle_gamma   90.00
#
_symmetry.space_group_name_H-M   'P 1'
#
loop_
_entity.id
_entity.type
_entity.pdbx_description
1 polymer ?
#
loop_
_entity_poly.entity_id
_entity_poly.type
_entity_poly.pdbx_seq_one_letter_code
_entity_poly.pdbx_strand_id
1 'polypeptide(L)'
;MNNTRKITIALDSTAIQKHVCAESACIALMSDIEHTEILTPDHRALLQLYAHDAFLSLAAGIASAVDESAFSVPCPDASLFQLPLSVSADSQCSAKQLLALAEKYVACAVLAECYTAHIKLKEHFIRKRDNAFFGIRTQLSRPLLSDRKAYRY
;
A
#
# COMPACT_ATOMS: atom_id res chain seq x y z
N MET A 1 18.13 -24.71 5.64
CA MET A 1 17.60 -23.51 6.32
C MET A 1 17.54 -22.39 5.30
N ASN A 2 16.34 -21.95 4.92
CA ASN A 2 16.22 -20.75 4.08
C ASN A 2 16.51 -19.54 4.96
N ASN A 3 17.66 -18.92 4.73
CA ASN A 3 18.08 -17.76 5.50
C ASN A 3 17.10 -16.61 5.22
N THR A 4 16.52 -16.01 6.25
CA THR A 4 15.58 -14.88 6.11
C THR A 4 16.15 -13.65 6.78
N ARG A 5 15.82 -12.47 6.24
CA ARG A 5 16.15 -11.17 6.84
C ARG A 5 14.86 -10.43 7.20
N LYS A 6 14.93 -9.63 8.25
CA LYS A 6 13.81 -8.84 8.75
C LYS A 6 13.85 -7.44 8.15
N ILE A 7 12.70 -6.97 7.68
CA ILE A 7 12.49 -5.60 7.18
C ILE A 7 11.23 -5.08 7.83
N THR A 8 11.22 -3.81 8.25
CA THR A 8 9.98 -3.16 8.69
C THR A 8 9.73 -1.95 7.81
N ILE A 9 8.54 -1.86 7.24
CA ILE A 9 8.04 -0.64 6.60
C ILE A 9 7.01 0.00 7.53
N ALA A 10 7.01 1.32 7.62
CA ALA A 10 6.09 2.07 8.47
C ALA A 10 5.35 3.08 7.61
N LEU A 11 4.04 2.91 7.47
CA LEU A 11 3.18 3.80 6.70
C LEU A 11 2.68 4.91 7.62
N ASP A 12 2.91 6.16 7.24
CA ASP A 12 2.36 7.32 7.95
C ASP A 12 0.93 7.60 7.46
N SER A 13 -0.06 7.31 8.31
CA SER A 13 -1.47 7.51 8.00
C SER A 13 -1.79 8.99 7.74
N THR A 14 -1.10 9.92 8.42
CA THR A 14 -1.29 11.36 8.20
C THR A 14 -0.75 11.79 6.84
N ALA A 15 0.38 11.22 6.40
CA ALA A 15 0.90 11.47 5.06
C ALA A 15 -0.03 10.91 3.98
N ILE A 16 -0.58 9.71 4.19
CA ILE A 16 -1.58 9.09 3.30
C ILE A 16 -2.82 9.96 3.19
N GLN A 17 -3.38 10.44 4.32
CA GLN A 17 -4.54 11.33 4.31
C GLN A 17 -4.29 12.61 3.53
N LYS A 18 -3.13 13.26 3.72
CA LYS A 18 -2.77 14.46 2.95
C LYS A 18 -2.74 14.16 1.44
N HIS A 19 -2.21 13.01 1.04
CA HIS A 19 -2.18 12.60 -0.36
C HIS A 19 -3.58 12.34 -0.90
N VAL A 20 -4.45 11.66 -0.14
CA VAL A 20 -5.85 11.40 -0.50
C VAL A 20 -6.62 12.71 -0.69
N CYS A 21 -6.51 13.65 0.26
CA CYS A 21 -7.16 14.95 0.15
C CYS A 21 -6.67 15.72 -1.09
N ALA A 22 -5.35 15.73 -1.33
CA ALA A 22 -4.77 16.39 -2.49
C ALA A 22 -5.26 15.79 -3.83
N GLU A 23 -5.25 14.46 -3.97
CA GLU A 23 -5.75 13.78 -5.17
C GLU A 23 -7.26 14.07 -5.35
N SER A 24 -8.04 14.07 -4.27
CA SER A 24 -9.48 14.36 -4.34
C SER A 24 -9.76 15.78 -4.83
N ALA A 25 -8.99 16.76 -4.37
CA ALA A 25 -9.09 18.14 -4.83
C ALA A 25 -8.71 18.28 -6.31
N CYS A 26 -7.66 17.58 -6.75
CA CYS A 26 -7.27 17.54 -8.15
C CYS A 26 -8.39 16.95 -9.04
N ILE A 27 -9.07 15.90 -8.60
CA ILE A 27 -10.20 15.31 -9.35
C ILE A 27 -11.36 16.30 -9.43
N ALA A 28 -11.73 16.93 -8.32
CA ALA A 28 -12.80 17.92 -8.30
C ALA A 28 -12.52 19.12 -9.22
N LEU A 29 -11.24 19.52 -9.35
CA LEU A 29 -10.83 20.63 -10.22
C LEU A 29 -10.72 20.26 -11.70
N MET A 30 -10.35 19.01 -12.02
CA MET A 30 -10.04 18.59 -13.40
C MET A 30 -11.13 17.74 -14.05
N SER A 31 -12.12 17.25 -13.29
CA SER A 31 -13.18 16.41 -13.83
C SER A 31 -14.43 17.24 -14.14
N ASP A 32 -15.06 16.95 -15.27
CA ASP A 32 -16.38 17.50 -15.63
C ASP A 32 -17.52 16.83 -14.82
N ILE A 33 -17.18 16.13 -13.73
CA ILE A 33 -18.15 15.44 -12.90
C ILE A 33 -18.75 16.46 -11.95
N GLU A 34 -19.96 16.94 -12.27
CA GLU A 34 -20.76 17.74 -11.35
C GLU A 34 -20.78 17.09 -9.96
N HIS A 35 -20.40 17.85 -8.94
CA HIS A 35 -20.44 17.48 -7.53
C HIS A 35 -19.46 16.38 -7.07
N THR A 36 -18.25 16.29 -7.62
CA THR A 36 -17.20 15.50 -6.94
C THR A 36 -16.82 16.17 -5.62
N GLU A 37 -17.15 15.52 -4.50
CA GLU A 37 -16.88 16.05 -3.17
C GLU A 37 -15.37 16.13 -2.91
N ILE A 38 -14.92 17.27 -2.39
CA ILE A 38 -13.53 17.47 -1.97
C ILE A 38 -13.41 16.89 -0.57
N LEU A 39 -12.53 15.90 -0.40
CA LEU A 39 -12.29 15.32 0.92
C LEU A 39 -11.50 16.33 1.77
N THR A 40 -12.12 16.82 2.84
CA THR A 40 -11.53 17.77 3.79
C THR A 40 -11.02 17.05 5.05
N PRO A 41 -10.24 17.74 5.91
CA PRO A 41 -9.84 17.20 7.20
C PRO A 41 -10.99 16.78 8.13
N ASP A 42 -12.21 17.24 7.89
CA ASP A 42 -13.39 16.84 8.69
C ASP A 42 -13.73 15.36 8.48
N HIS A 43 -13.34 14.77 7.35
CA HIS A 43 -13.48 13.35 7.05
C HIS A 43 -12.37 12.48 7.66
N ARG A 44 -11.46 13.05 8.46
CA ARG A 44 -10.25 12.38 8.95
C ARG A 44 -10.53 11.05 9.65
N ALA A 45 -11.57 10.97 10.48
CA ALA A 45 -11.89 9.73 11.19
C ALA A 45 -12.27 8.60 10.22
N LEU A 46 -13.05 8.91 9.18
CA LEU A 46 -13.47 7.93 8.18
C LEU A 46 -12.32 7.55 7.24
N LEU A 47 -11.51 8.53 6.80
CA LEU A 47 -10.30 8.26 6.00
C LEU A 47 -9.29 7.41 6.75
N GLN A 48 -9.14 7.64 8.05
CA GLN A 48 -8.30 6.85 8.93
C GLN A 48 -8.79 5.39 9.01
N LEU A 49 -10.10 5.17 9.14
CA LEU A 49 -10.69 3.82 9.15
C LEU A 49 -10.43 3.09 7.82
N TYR A 50 -10.68 3.75 6.68
CA TYR A 50 -10.40 3.16 5.37
C TYR A 50 -8.92 2.85 5.16
N ALA A 51 -8.02 3.71 5.67
CA ALA A 51 -6.58 3.46 5.59
C ALA A 51 -6.17 2.24 6.44
N HIS A 52 -6.78 2.06 7.61
CA HIS A 52 -6.59 0.90 8.48
C HIS A 52 -7.09 -0.39 7.81
N ASP A 53 -8.30 -0.40 7.27
CA ASP A 53 -8.86 -1.57 6.58
C ASP A 53 -8.03 -1.96 5.34
N ALA A 54 -7.58 -0.96 4.58
CA ALA A 54 -6.69 -1.17 3.45
C ALA A 54 -5.32 -1.71 3.88
N PHE A 55 -4.77 -1.22 4.99
CA PHE A 55 -3.52 -1.74 5.55
C PHE A 55 -3.65 -3.21 5.95
N LEU A 56 -4.74 -3.59 6.63
CA LEU A 56 -4.99 -4.99 7.00
C LEU A 56 -5.18 -5.87 5.77
N SER A 57 -5.89 -5.38 4.75
CA SER A 57 -6.05 -6.07 3.47
C SER A 57 -4.71 -6.30 2.77
N LEU A 58 -3.82 -5.32 2.80
CA LEU A 58 -2.45 -5.46 2.29
C LEU A 58 -1.69 -6.54 3.05
N ALA A 59 -1.67 -6.46 4.39
CA ALA A 59 -0.96 -7.42 5.24
C ALA A 59 -1.45 -8.86 5.00
N ALA A 60 -2.77 -9.06 4.92
CA ALA A 60 -3.36 -10.35 4.59
C ALA A 60 -2.97 -10.83 3.18
N GLY A 61 -2.96 -9.93 2.19
CA GLY A 61 -2.59 -10.25 0.81
C GLY A 61 -1.12 -10.68 0.64
N ILE A 62 -0.24 -10.29 1.55
CA ILE A 62 1.18 -10.70 1.58
C ILE A 62 1.54 -11.51 2.82
N ALA A 63 0.58 -12.18 3.46
CA ALA A 63 0.76 -12.85 4.74
C ALA A 63 1.99 -13.78 4.79
N SER A 64 2.32 -14.46 3.69
CA SER A 64 3.50 -15.33 3.60
C SER A 64 4.85 -14.62 3.78
N ALA A 65 4.89 -13.30 3.65
CA ALA A 65 6.06 -12.47 3.86
C ALA A 65 6.00 -11.66 5.16
N VAL A 66 4.87 -11.67 5.89
CA VAL A 66 4.71 -10.95 7.15
C VAL A 66 5.45 -11.69 8.26
N ASP A 67 6.17 -10.95 9.11
CA ASP A 67 6.76 -11.51 10.30
C ASP A 67 5.71 -11.64 11.41
N GLU A 68 5.06 -12.79 11.49
CA GLU A 68 3.99 -13.08 12.46
C GLU A 68 4.43 -12.82 13.90
N SER A 69 5.70 -13.06 14.23
CA SER A 69 6.21 -12.88 15.59
C SER A 69 6.33 -11.42 16.02
N ALA A 70 6.40 -10.50 15.05
CA ALA A 70 6.56 -9.06 15.28
C ALA A 70 5.32 -8.26 14.85
N PHE A 71 4.40 -8.86 14.10
CA PHE A 71 3.21 -8.19 13.61
C PHE A 71 2.18 -8.00 14.72
N SER A 72 1.82 -6.76 14.96
CA SER A 72 0.68 -6.39 15.80
C SER A 72 -0.32 -5.61 14.97
N VAL A 73 -1.60 -5.97 15.06
CA VAL A 73 -2.68 -5.19 14.46
C VAL A 73 -2.66 -3.79 15.08
N PRO A 74 -2.43 -2.72 14.29
CA PRO A 74 -2.40 -1.38 14.83
C PRO A 74 -3.81 -0.95 15.26
N CYS A 75 -3.90 -0.05 16.23
CA CYS A 75 -5.16 0.61 16.55
C CYS A 75 -5.65 1.41 15.32
N PRO A 76 -6.96 1.50 15.06
CA PRO A 76 -7.48 2.23 13.90
C PRO A 76 -7.05 3.70 13.88
N ASP A 77 -6.90 4.33 15.04
CA ASP A 77 -6.48 5.73 15.21
C ASP A 77 -4.96 5.95 15.21
N ALA A 78 -4.16 4.90 15.01
CA ALA A 78 -2.71 5.00 14.98
C ALA A 78 -2.22 5.88 13.82
N SER A 79 -1.27 6.77 14.11
CA SER A 79 -0.62 7.60 13.08
C SER A 79 0.36 6.82 12.21
N LEU A 80 0.86 5.68 12.69
CA LEU A 80 1.82 4.84 12.01
C LEU A 80 1.34 3.38 11.98
N PHE A 81 1.32 2.80 10.79
CA PHE A 81 1.07 1.37 10.59
C PHE A 81 2.38 0.66 10.27
N GLN A 82 2.85 -0.17 11.20
CA GLN A 82 4.08 -0.93 11.03
C GLN A 82 3.79 -2.29 10.42
N LEU A 83 4.48 -2.60 9.32
CA LEU A 83 4.43 -3.90 8.67
C LEU A 83 5.82 -4.54 8.71
N PRO A 84 6.07 -5.43 9.69
CA PRO A 84 7.26 -6.22 9.75
C PRO A 84 7.16 -7.39 8.76
N LEU A 85 8.25 -7.62 8.04
CA LEU A 85 8.36 -8.55 6.95
C LEU A 85 9.55 -9.48 7.18
N SER A 86 9.35 -10.76 6.91
CA SER A 86 10.39 -11.79 6.90
C SER A 86 10.62 -12.23 5.47
N VAL A 87 11.66 -11.68 4.83
CA VAL A 87 11.95 -11.94 3.41
C VAL A 87 13.18 -12.83 3.27
N SER A 88 13.35 -13.50 2.12
CA SER A 88 14.59 -14.23 1.83
C SER A 88 15.81 -13.32 1.97
N ALA A 89 16.87 -13.81 2.62
CA ALA A 89 18.15 -13.11 2.68
C ALA A 89 18.71 -12.82 1.28
N ASP A 90 18.40 -13.70 0.32
CA ASP A 90 18.78 -13.58 -1.08
C ASP A 90 17.83 -12.71 -1.89
N SER A 91 16.96 -11.92 -1.26
CA SER A 91 16.08 -11.00 -1.96
C SER A 91 16.68 -9.61 -2.09
N GLN A 92 16.64 -9.04 -3.30
CA GLN A 92 16.98 -7.63 -3.55
C GLN A 92 15.88 -6.64 -3.10
N CYS A 93 14.93 -7.10 -2.29
CA CYS A 93 13.81 -6.30 -1.82
C CYS A 93 14.27 -5.00 -1.15
N SER A 94 13.81 -3.87 -1.68
CA SER A 94 14.10 -2.55 -1.12
C SER A 94 12.96 -2.10 -0.20
N ALA A 95 13.27 -1.90 1.09
CA ALA A 95 12.31 -1.40 2.08
C ALA A 95 11.67 -0.07 1.64
N LYS A 96 12.46 0.83 1.02
CA LYS A 96 11.98 2.11 0.51
C LYS A 96 11.00 1.95 -0.65
N GLN A 97 11.27 1.02 -1.57
CA GLN A 97 10.36 0.76 -2.69
C GLN A 97 9.07 0.07 -2.22
N LEU A 98 9.19 -0.88 -1.29
CA LEU A 98 8.03 -1.49 -0.66
C LEU A 98 7.15 -0.46 0.05
N LEU A 99 7.76 0.45 0.83
CA LEU A 99 7.05 1.52 1.51
C LEU A 99 6.27 2.38 0.51
N ALA A 100 6.92 2.89 -0.53
CA ALA A 100 6.26 3.73 -1.54
C ALA A 100 5.10 3.01 -2.25
N LEU A 101 5.26 1.70 -2.54
CA LEU A 101 4.19 0.90 -3.13
C LEU A 101 3.05 0.63 -2.14
N ALA A 102 3.36 0.41 -0.87
CA ALA A 102 2.38 0.19 0.19
C ALA A 102 1.56 1.47 0.48
N GLU A 103 2.22 2.62 0.57
CA GLU A 103 1.55 3.93 0.69
C GLU A 103 0.61 4.18 -0.49
N LYS A 104 1.08 3.90 -1.72
CA LYS A 104 0.26 4.01 -2.93
C LYS A 104 -0.93 3.05 -2.91
N TYR A 105 -0.71 1.80 -2.49
CA TYR A 105 -1.78 0.80 -2.35
C TYR A 105 -2.88 1.32 -1.41
N VAL A 106 -2.49 1.75 -0.19
CA VAL A 106 -3.43 2.21 0.83
C VAL A 106 -4.15 3.46 0.36
N ALA A 107 -3.45 4.46 -0.17
CA ALA A 107 -4.08 5.68 -0.67
C ALA A 107 -5.09 5.40 -1.81
N CYS A 108 -4.74 4.54 -2.77
CA CYS A 108 -5.66 4.17 -3.85
C CYS A 108 -6.87 3.37 -3.33
N ALA A 109 -6.68 2.50 -2.34
CA ALA A 109 -7.79 1.77 -1.72
C ALA A 109 -8.76 2.75 -1.02
N VAL A 110 -8.24 3.70 -0.23
CA VAL A 110 -9.04 4.74 0.42
C VAL A 110 -9.84 5.56 -0.61
N LEU A 111 -9.18 6.03 -1.67
CA LEU A 111 -9.85 6.78 -2.74
C LEU A 111 -10.93 5.96 -3.44
N ALA A 112 -10.71 4.67 -3.66
CA ALA A 112 -11.72 3.79 -4.25
C ALA A 112 -12.98 3.66 -3.39
N GLU A 113 -12.82 3.63 -2.05
CA GLU A 113 -13.95 3.61 -1.12
C GLU A 113 -14.68 4.96 -1.12
N CYS A 114 -13.96 6.08 -1.02
CA CYS A 114 -14.54 7.42 -1.06
C CYS A 114 -15.34 7.68 -2.33
N TYR A 115 -14.91 7.14 -3.48
CA TYR A 115 -15.60 7.31 -4.76
C TYR A 115 -16.54 6.16 -5.10
N THR A 116 -17.10 5.46 -4.12
CA THR A 116 -18.02 4.33 -4.37
C THR A 116 -19.25 4.71 -5.19
N ALA A 117 -19.74 5.95 -5.09
CA ALA A 117 -20.82 6.46 -5.94
C ALA A 117 -20.40 6.72 -7.40
N HIS A 118 -19.10 6.87 -7.67
CA HIS A 118 -18.56 7.17 -9.01
C HIS A 118 -17.78 5.97 -9.57
N ILE A 119 -18.50 5.00 -10.14
CA ILE A 119 -17.98 3.70 -10.58
C ILE A 119 -16.69 3.81 -11.41
N LYS A 120 -16.62 4.73 -12.38
CA LYS A 120 -15.41 4.90 -13.22
C LYS A 120 -14.18 5.32 -12.42
N LEU A 121 -14.34 6.23 -11.45
CA LEU A 121 -13.25 6.66 -10.57
C LEU A 121 -12.84 5.54 -9.61
N LYS A 122 -13.83 4.85 -9.01
CA LYS A 122 -13.58 3.68 -8.18
C LYS A 122 -12.76 2.63 -8.94
N GLU A 123 -13.19 2.23 -10.12
CA GLU A 123 -12.48 1.26 -10.96
C GLU A 123 -11.06 1.71 -11.30
N HIS A 124 -10.88 3.00 -11.61
CA HIS A 124 -9.56 3.57 -11.87
C HIS A 124 -8.63 3.40 -10.66
N PHE A 125 -9.09 3.72 -9.45
CA PHE A 125 -8.30 3.58 -8.24
C PHE A 125 -8.06 2.13 -7.85
N ILE A 126 -9.04 1.24 -8.05
CA ILE A 126 -8.85 -0.21 -7.87
C ILE A 126 -7.73 -0.72 -8.79
N ARG A 127 -7.71 -0.35 -10.07
CA ARG A 127 -6.62 -0.73 -10.98
C ARG A 127 -5.26 -0.19 -10.53
N LYS A 128 -5.19 1.06 -10.06
CA LYS A 128 -3.94 1.64 -9.51
C LYS A 128 -3.47 0.91 -8.25
N ARG A 129 -4.40 0.55 -7.36
CA ARG A 129 -4.15 -0.25 -6.15
C ARG A 129 -3.60 -1.62 -6.52
N ASP A 130 -4.24 -2.33 -7.44
CA ASP A 130 -3.85 -3.69 -7.83
C ASP A 130 -2.48 -3.70 -8.53
N ASN A 131 -2.17 -2.68 -9.34
CA ASN A 131 -0.84 -2.50 -9.90
C ASN A 131 0.23 -2.28 -8.82
N ALA A 132 -0.07 -1.51 -7.77
CA ALA A 132 0.83 -1.33 -6.64
C ALA A 132 1.04 -2.65 -5.89
N PHE A 133 -0.04 -3.39 -5.63
CA PHE A 133 0.01 -4.71 -4.99
C PHE A 133 0.84 -5.72 -5.78
N PHE A 134 0.65 -5.78 -7.10
CA PHE A 134 1.47 -6.60 -8.00
C PHE A 134 2.96 -6.22 -7.91
N GLY A 135 3.26 -4.92 -7.85
CA GLY A 135 4.60 -4.40 -7.61
C GLY A 135 5.20 -4.90 -6.29
N ILE A 136 4.42 -4.87 -5.20
CA ILE A 136 4.85 -5.38 -3.87
C ILE A 136 5.19 -6.86 -3.97
N ARG A 137 4.28 -7.68 -4.52
CA ARG A 137 4.50 -9.13 -4.67
C ARG A 137 5.75 -9.42 -5.49
N THR A 138 5.95 -8.69 -6.58
CA THR A 138 7.14 -8.81 -7.44
C THR A 138 8.42 -8.49 -6.67
N GLN A 139 8.42 -7.43 -5.85
CA GLN A 139 9.58 -7.06 -5.04
C GLN A 139 9.91 -8.09 -3.97
N LEU A 140 8.89 -8.68 -3.34
CA LEU A 140 9.06 -9.72 -2.33
C LEU A 140 9.57 -11.04 -2.94
N SER A 141 9.24 -11.32 -4.20
CA SER A 141 9.63 -12.54 -4.90
C SER A 141 10.91 -12.42 -5.74
N ARG A 142 11.58 -11.26 -5.77
CA ARG A 142 12.80 -11.06 -6.59
C ARG A 142 14.00 -11.81 -5.99
N PRO A 143 14.54 -12.84 -6.67
CA PRO A 143 15.81 -13.45 -6.25
C PRO A 143 16.99 -12.54 -6.60
N LEU A 144 18.09 -12.66 -5.85
CA LEU A 144 19.40 -12.11 -6.21
C LEU A 144 19.80 -12.65 -7.58
N LEU A 145 20.16 -11.75 -8.49
CA LEU A 145 20.81 -12.11 -9.76
C LEU A 145 22.25 -12.57 -9.47
N SER A 146 22.44 -13.74 -8.85
CA SER A 146 23.76 -14.34 -8.63
C SER A 146 24.03 -15.61 -9.43
N ASP A 147 23.18 -16.00 -10.39
CA ASP A 147 23.43 -17.24 -11.16
C ASP A 147 22.99 -17.25 -12.64
N ARG A 148 23.02 -16.09 -13.32
CA ARG A 148 22.91 -16.09 -14.81
C ARG A 148 24.24 -16.38 -15.54
N LYS A 149 25.22 -17.00 -14.86
CA LYS A 149 26.50 -17.41 -15.46
C LYS A 149 26.75 -18.93 -15.49
N ALA A 150 25.76 -19.77 -15.21
CA ALA A 150 25.95 -21.24 -15.19
C ALA A 150 25.48 -21.99 -16.46
N TYR A 151 24.88 -21.32 -17.46
CA TYR A 151 24.45 -21.98 -18.70
C TYR A 151 25.06 -21.32 -19.94
N ARG A 152 26.37 -21.52 -20.10
CA ARG A 152 27.05 -21.49 -21.39
C ARG A 152 28.07 -22.63 -21.42
N TYR A 153 27.61 -23.80 -21.83
CA TYR A 153 28.42 -24.83 -22.47
C TYR A 153 27.62 -25.35 -23.64
#